data_AF-A0A940VQX8-F1
#
_entry.id   AF-A0A940VQX8-F1
#
_cell.length_a   1.000
_cell.length_b   1.000
_cell.length_c   1.000
_cell.angle_alpha   90.00
_cell.angle_beta   90.00
_cell.angle_gamma   90.00
#
_symmetry.space_group_name_H-M   'P 1'
#
loop_
_entity.id
_entity.type
_entity.pdbx_description
1 polymer ?
#
loop_
_entity_poly.entity_id
_entity_poly.type
_entity_poly.pdbx_seq_one_letter_code
_entity_poly.pdbx_strand_id
1 'polypeptide(L)'
;MTYTTLRLETATSWAKYIIYAVLLALLAAGCWYGWQRLHPASVPVIATTQQAAQITVGVQTAAQTAHVPLSHSQASEIAHQIADSVDDTPAATVQTTGSAWEGMAAKIGTATKSDMVIVTDPKNPTQKPNPLPTDTVQQNVYAIHAYPDHLWTAGVSSNKDYSIGYSKRAKVFGKVAYVMPEIELRNGNNVVFWLKLQIPEQAESKKKIAAQVQTIK
;
A
#
# COMPACT_ATOMS: atom_id res chain seq x y z
N MET A 1 34.17 -30.82 -50.94
CA MET A 1 33.17 -29.90 -50.35
C MET A 1 32.32 -30.72 -49.40
N THR A 2 32.53 -30.54 -48.11
CA THR A 2 31.89 -31.33 -47.05
C THR A 2 30.85 -30.42 -46.37
N TYR A 3 29.58 -30.78 -46.46
CA TYR A 3 28.51 -30.03 -45.81
C TYR A 3 28.33 -30.56 -44.39
N THR A 4 28.68 -29.76 -43.39
CA THR A 4 28.39 -30.03 -41.98
C THR A 4 26.97 -29.58 -41.69
N THR A 5 26.03 -30.52 -41.59
CA THR A 5 24.68 -30.24 -41.10
C THR A 5 24.70 -30.14 -39.58
N LEU A 6 24.48 -28.93 -39.06
CA LEU A 6 24.20 -28.69 -37.64
C LEU A 6 22.85 -29.30 -37.29
N ARG A 7 22.88 -30.51 -36.71
CA ARG A 7 21.71 -31.15 -36.13
C ARG A 7 21.43 -30.46 -34.79
N LEU A 8 20.26 -29.80 -34.67
CA LEU A 8 19.79 -29.31 -33.37
C LEU A 8 19.58 -30.52 -32.45
N GLU A 9 20.53 -30.77 -31.56
CA GLU A 9 20.36 -31.69 -30.46
C GLU A 9 19.29 -31.15 -29.51
N THR A 10 18.38 -32.04 -29.16
CA THR A 10 17.21 -31.85 -28.33
C THR A 10 17.55 -31.22 -26.98
N ALA A 11 17.07 -29.99 -26.75
CA ALA A 11 17.00 -29.36 -25.43
C ALA A 11 15.95 -30.08 -24.55
N THR A 12 16.26 -31.28 -24.05
CA THR A 12 15.30 -32.17 -23.38
C THR A 12 15.68 -32.46 -21.94
N SER A 13 15.36 -31.53 -21.04
CA SER A 13 14.93 -31.81 -19.65
C SER A 13 14.55 -30.50 -18.95
N TRP A 14 15.50 -29.56 -18.86
CA TRP A 14 15.36 -28.26 -18.16
C TRP A 14 14.26 -27.35 -18.75
N ALA A 15 14.04 -27.37 -20.06
CA ALA A 15 13.00 -26.58 -20.72
C ALA A 15 11.57 -26.93 -20.27
N LYS A 16 11.31 -28.20 -19.94
CA LYS A 16 10.00 -28.64 -19.40
C LYS A 16 9.76 -28.08 -18.00
N TYR A 17 10.80 -28.05 -17.17
CA TYR A 17 10.73 -27.46 -15.83
C TYR A 17 10.51 -25.96 -15.87
N ILE A 18 11.09 -25.24 -16.85
CA ILE A 18 10.80 -23.82 -17.05
C ILE A 18 9.32 -23.62 -17.41
N ILE A 19 8.78 -24.42 -18.34
CA ILE A 19 7.36 -24.33 -18.72
C ILE A 19 6.45 -24.61 -17.52
N TYR A 20 6.75 -25.64 -16.71
CA TYR A 20 5.98 -25.93 -15.50
C TYR A 20 6.09 -24.81 -14.46
N ALA A 21 7.28 -24.22 -14.27
CA ALA A 21 7.46 -23.10 -13.35
C ALA A 21 6.64 -21.87 -13.78
N VAL A 22 6.61 -21.56 -15.08
CA VAL A 22 5.79 -20.46 -15.63
C VAL A 22 4.30 -20.74 -15.45
N LEU A 23 3.83 -21.96 -15.77
CA LEU A 23 2.43 -22.33 -15.59
C LEU A 23 2.00 -22.28 -14.12
N LEU A 24 2.86 -22.73 -13.19
CA LEU A 24 2.58 -22.70 -11.77
C LEU A 24 2.56 -21.26 -11.23
N ALA A 25 3.44 -20.39 -11.73
CA ALA A 25 3.42 -18.97 -11.41
C ALA A 25 2.15 -18.27 -11.91
N LEU A 26 1.70 -18.59 -13.14
CA LEU A 26 0.44 -18.07 -13.68
C LEU A 26 -0.78 -18.57 -12.90
N LEU A 27 -0.79 -19.85 -12.51
CA LEU A 27 -1.84 -20.42 -11.67
C LEU A 27 -1.87 -19.74 -10.30
N ALA A 28 -0.72 -19.57 -9.66
CA ALA A 28 -0.60 -18.86 -8.39
C ALA A 28 -1.07 -17.40 -8.50
N ALA A 29 -0.69 -16.69 -9.57
CA ALA A 29 -1.16 -15.34 -9.84
C ALA A 29 -2.68 -15.28 -10.09
N GLY A 30 -3.24 -16.26 -10.80
CA GLY A 30 -4.68 -16.40 -11.04
C GLY A 30 -5.46 -16.67 -9.75
N CYS A 31 -4.98 -17.60 -8.92
CA CYS A 31 -5.54 -17.88 -7.60
C CYS A 31 -5.46 -16.66 -6.69
N TRP A 32 -4.32 -15.95 -6.68
CA TRP A 32 -4.13 -14.72 -5.93
C TRP A 32 -5.11 -13.62 -6.37
N TYR A 33 -5.26 -13.42 -7.68
CA TYR A 33 -6.18 -12.44 -8.24
C TYR A 33 -7.64 -12.79 -7.93
N GLY A 34 -8.02 -14.06 -8.06
CA GLY A 34 -9.35 -14.54 -7.70
C GLY A 34 -9.66 -14.36 -6.22
N TRP A 35 -8.69 -14.66 -5.36
CA TRP A 35 -8.82 -14.48 -3.91
C TRP A 35 -9.02 -13.02 -3.52
N GLN A 36 -8.23 -12.09 -4.09
CA GLN A 36 -8.40 -10.66 -3.83
C GLN A 36 -9.76 -10.13 -4.24
N ARG A 37 -10.38 -10.68 -5.29
CA ARG A 37 -11.71 -10.27 -5.75
C ARG A 37 -12.82 -10.77 -4.84
N LEU A 38 -12.67 -11.97 -4.27
CA LEU A 38 -13.68 -12.57 -3.39
C LEU A 38 -13.55 -12.11 -1.92
N HIS A 39 -12.35 -11.73 -1.51
CA HIS A 39 -12.07 -11.24 -0.16
C HIS A 39 -11.41 -9.85 -0.24
N PRO A 40 -12.19 -8.80 -0.57
CA PRO A 40 -11.67 -7.44 -0.51
C PRO A 40 -11.20 -7.17 0.92
N ALA A 41 -9.95 -6.75 1.07
CA ALA A 41 -9.40 -6.42 2.37
C ALA A 41 -10.24 -5.31 3.00
N SER A 42 -10.88 -5.58 4.13
CA SER A 42 -11.57 -4.55 4.90
C SER A 42 -10.56 -3.47 5.29
N VAL A 43 -10.93 -2.22 5.03
CA VAL A 43 -10.14 -1.08 5.49
C VAL A 43 -10.45 -0.87 6.97
N PRO A 44 -9.43 -0.80 7.85
CA PRO A 44 -9.65 -0.57 9.26
C PRO A 44 -10.34 0.78 9.48
N VAL A 45 -11.40 0.78 10.29
CA VAL A 45 -12.17 1.96 10.65
C VAL A 45 -11.87 2.29 12.11
N ILE A 46 -11.33 3.48 12.36
CA ILE A 46 -10.93 3.93 13.69
C ILE A 46 -11.78 5.13 14.10
N ALA A 47 -12.60 4.95 15.13
CA ALA A 47 -13.35 6.05 15.73
C ALA A 47 -12.47 6.82 16.72
N THR A 48 -12.39 8.14 16.56
CA THR A 48 -11.67 9.03 17.47
C THR A 48 -12.39 10.38 17.60
N THR A 49 -11.93 11.24 18.50
CA THR A 49 -12.46 12.60 18.63
C THR A 49 -11.93 13.48 17.50
N GLN A 50 -12.65 14.53 17.12
CA GLN A 50 -12.19 15.47 16.11
C GLN A 50 -10.85 16.10 16.50
N GLN A 51 -10.70 16.51 17.77
CA GLN A 51 -9.48 17.11 18.28
C GLN A 51 -8.27 16.16 18.20
N ALA A 52 -8.47 14.86 18.43
CA ALA A 52 -7.40 13.89 18.28
C ALA A 52 -7.04 13.66 16.80
N ALA A 53 -8.02 13.66 15.90
CA ALA A 53 -7.78 13.49 14.47
C ALA A 53 -6.99 14.67 13.85
N GLN A 54 -7.07 15.86 14.44
CA GLN A 54 -6.40 17.08 13.97
C GLN A 54 -4.96 17.25 14.45
N ILE A 55 -4.45 16.35 15.30
CA ILE A 55 -3.10 16.45 15.84
C ILE A 55 -2.28 15.20 15.50
N THR A 56 -0.98 15.40 15.30
CA THR A 56 -0.04 14.35 14.90
C THR A 56 -0.14 13.10 15.78
N VAL A 57 -0.20 13.28 17.11
CA VAL A 57 -0.24 12.17 18.08
C VAL A 57 -1.51 11.33 17.95
N GLY A 58 -2.66 11.96 17.71
CA GLY A 58 -3.92 11.24 17.57
C GLY A 58 -4.01 10.48 16.24
N VAL A 59 -3.47 11.05 15.16
CA VAL A 59 -3.30 10.33 13.88
C VAL A 59 -2.34 9.14 14.02
N GLN A 60 -1.20 9.31 14.70
CA GLN A 60 -0.27 8.20 14.95
C GLN A 60 -0.93 7.08 15.77
N THR A 61 -1.67 7.43 16.81
CA THR A 61 -2.40 6.44 17.63
C THR A 61 -3.45 5.69 16.80
N ALA A 62 -4.18 6.40 15.94
CA ALA A 62 -5.15 5.78 15.04
C ALA A 62 -4.48 4.81 14.06
N ALA A 63 -3.34 5.21 13.47
CA ALA A 63 -2.56 4.36 12.58
C ALA A 63 -2.01 3.12 13.27
N GLN A 64 -1.48 3.28 14.48
CA GLN A 64 -0.99 2.15 15.28
C GLN A 64 -2.11 1.15 15.60
N THR A 65 -3.31 1.65 15.94
CA THR A 65 -4.51 0.82 16.17
C THR A 65 -4.93 0.10 14.90
N ALA A 66 -4.84 0.77 13.75
CA ALA A 66 -5.10 0.19 12.43
C ALA A 66 -3.97 -0.73 11.91
N HIS A 67 -2.87 -0.85 12.65
CA HIS A 67 -1.63 -1.51 12.21
C HIS A 67 -1.08 -0.96 10.88
N VAL A 68 -1.29 0.33 10.63
CA VAL A 68 -0.76 1.09 9.50
C VAL A 68 0.44 1.89 9.98
N PRO A 69 1.68 1.52 9.60
CA PRO A 69 2.86 2.30 9.97
C PRO A 69 2.79 3.69 9.33
N LEU A 70 2.90 4.74 10.14
CA LEU A 70 3.08 6.11 9.67
C LEU A 70 4.33 6.70 10.31
N SER A 71 5.14 7.40 9.52
CA SER A 71 6.19 8.25 10.09
C SER A 71 5.56 9.44 10.82
N HIS A 72 6.32 10.06 11.73
CA HIS A 72 5.87 11.27 12.41
C HIS A 72 5.54 12.41 11.42
N SER A 73 6.34 12.57 10.35
CA SER A 73 6.08 13.59 9.32
C SER A 73 4.79 13.30 8.53
N GLN A 74 4.54 12.03 8.17
CA GLN A 74 3.30 11.64 7.49
C GLN A 74 2.08 11.87 8.39
N ALA A 75 2.17 11.49 9.66
CA ALA A 75 1.08 11.72 10.59
C ALA A 75 0.83 13.22 10.85
N SER A 76 1.87 14.05 10.84
CA SER A 76 1.74 15.51 10.96
C SER A 76 1.04 16.10 9.75
N GLU A 77 1.44 15.69 8.54
CA GLU A 77 0.81 16.12 7.30
C GLU A 77 -0.67 15.74 7.25
N ILE A 78 -1.00 14.50 7.61
CA ILE A 78 -2.39 14.03 7.69
C ILE A 78 -3.17 14.83 8.74
N ALA A 79 -2.58 15.09 9.91
CA ALA A 79 -3.22 15.88 10.95
C ALA A 79 -3.52 17.32 10.48
N HIS A 80 -2.58 17.95 9.76
CA HIS A 80 -2.80 19.25 9.13
C HIS A 80 -3.92 19.20 8.10
N GLN A 81 -3.91 18.22 7.20
CA GLN A 81 -4.99 18.05 6.22
C GLN A 81 -6.35 17.87 6.88
N ILE A 82 -6.43 17.10 7.97
CA ILE A 82 -7.67 16.92 8.74
C ILE A 82 -8.08 18.24 9.40
N ALA A 83 -7.14 18.99 9.99
CA ALA A 83 -7.41 20.29 10.60
C ALA A 83 -7.88 21.35 9.59
N ASP A 84 -7.28 21.39 8.41
CA ASP A 84 -7.65 22.31 7.33
C ASP A 84 -9.00 21.93 6.72
N SER A 85 -9.31 20.63 6.63
CA SER A 85 -10.61 20.10 6.16
C SER A 85 -11.75 20.18 7.19
N VAL A 86 -11.63 21.03 8.22
CA VAL A 86 -12.73 21.31 9.16
C VAL A 86 -13.63 22.40 8.62
N ASP A 87 -13.04 23.36 7.92
CA ASP A 87 -13.75 24.44 7.24
C ASP A 87 -14.18 24.04 5.82
N ASP A 88 -13.59 22.99 5.25
CA ASP A 88 -13.96 22.36 3.99
C ASP A 88 -14.69 21.01 4.18
N THR A 89 -15.49 20.59 3.19
CA THR A 89 -16.21 19.31 3.25
C THR A 89 -15.26 18.12 3.47
N PRO A 90 -15.48 17.26 4.48
CA PRO A 90 -14.67 16.06 4.68
C PRO A 90 -14.80 15.13 3.46
N ALA A 91 -13.79 14.26 3.25
CA ALA A 91 -13.72 13.36 2.09
C ALA A 91 -15.04 12.59 1.83
N ALA A 92 -15.80 12.29 2.89
CA ALA A 92 -17.23 12.03 2.83
C ALA A 92 -17.89 12.28 4.20
N THR A 93 -19.18 12.65 4.19
CA THR A 93 -20.06 12.52 5.37
C THR A 93 -20.96 11.31 5.20
N VAL A 94 -20.95 10.40 6.17
CA VAL A 94 -21.89 9.27 6.19
C VAL A 94 -23.12 9.65 6.98
N GLN A 95 -24.29 9.61 6.35
CA GLN A 95 -25.58 9.67 7.04
C GLN A 95 -26.23 8.28 7.01
N THR A 96 -26.28 7.61 8.16
CA THR A 96 -26.84 6.24 8.25
C THR A 96 -27.27 5.91 9.69
N THR A 97 -27.68 4.67 9.96
CA THR A 97 -28.03 4.22 11.31
C THR A 97 -26.79 3.91 12.14
N GLY A 98 -26.88 4.01 13.47
CA GLY A 98 -25.77 3.68 14.37
C GLY A 98 -25.27 2.23 14.26
N SER A 99 -26.08 1.32 13.72
CA SER A 99 -25.66 -0.05 13.39
C SER A 99 -24.88 -0.20 12.08
N ALA A 100 -24.95 0.79 11.17
CA ALA A 100 -24.46 0.66 9.80
C ALA A 100 -23.27 1.58 9.46
N TRP A 101 -22.94 2.56 10.32
CA TRP A 101 -21.93 3.56 10.01
C TRP A 101 -20.52 2.98 9.85
N GLU A 102 -20.12 1.98 10.66
CA GLU A 102 -18.81 1.33 10.52
C GLU A 102 -18.68 0.63 9.16
N GLY A 103 -19.71 -0.11 8.75
CA GLY A 103 -19.75 -0.79 7.46
C GLY A 103 -19.72 0.19 6.29
N MET A 104 -20.37 1.36 6.44
CA MET A 104 -20.34 2.41 5.42
C MET A 104 -18.98 3.11 5.34
N ALA A 105 -18.35 3.41 6.50
CA ALA A 105 -17.01 3.97 6.56
C ALA A 105 -15.98 3.01 5.93
N ALA A 106 -16.10 1.70 6.19
CA ALA A 106 -15.25 0.68 5.57
C ALA A 106 -15.45 0.61 4.04
N LYS A 107 -16.69 0.75 3.55
CA LYS A 107 -17.00 0.82 2.11
C LYS A 107 -16.37 2.04 1.46
N ILE A 108 -16.46 3.21 2.08
CA ILE A 108 -15.79 4.42 1.61
C ILE A 108 -14.29 4.19 1.54
N GLY A 109 -13.70 3.66 2.62
CA GLY A 109 -12.26 3.38 2.65
C GLY A 109 -11.82 2.42 1.53
N THR A 110 -12.63 1.40 1.26
CA THR A 110 -12.38 0.44 0.19
C THR A 110 -12.50 1.08 -1.19
N ALA A 111 -13.54 1.90 -1.41
CA ALA A 111 -13.77 2.61 -2.67
C ALA A 111 -12.64 3.61 -2.97
N THR A 112 -12.13 4.30 -1.95
CA THR A 112 -11.00 5.22 -2.09
C THR A 112 -9.65 4.52 -2.14
N LYS A 113 -9.57 3.21 -1.82
CA LYS A 113 -8.32 2.45 -1.67
C LYS A 113 -7.39 3.04 -0.59
N SER A 114 -7.99 3.57 0.47
CA SER A 114 -7.28 4.04 1.65
C SER A 114 -6.67 2.90 2.46
N ASP A 115 -5.61 3.21 3.21
CA ASP A 115 -4.94 2.25 4.10
C ASP A 115 -5.69 2.13 5.44
N MET A 116 -6.31 3.22 5.90
CA MET A 116 -7.22 3.27 7.04
C MET A 116 -8.23 4.39 6.88
N VAL A 117 -9.27 4.35 7.71
CA VAL A 117 -10.28 5.41 7.79
C VAL A 117 -10.40 5.89 9.23
N ILE A 118 -10.33 7.20 9.43
CA ILE A 118 -10.60 7.86 10.70
C ILE A 118 -12.03 8.39 10.67
N VAL A 119 -12.83 8.09 11.69
CA VAL A 119 -14.21 8.55 11.82
C VAL A 119 -14.37 9.42 13.06
N THR A 120 -15.05 10.55 12.89
CA THR A 120 -15.30 11.53 13.96
C THR A 120 -16.75 11.99 13.93
N ASP A 121 -17.26 12.42 15.09
CA ASP A 121 -18.61 12.96 15.21
C ASP A 121 -18.57 14.48 15.02
N PRO A 122 -19.13 15.03 13.92
CA PRO A 122 -19.18 16.47 13.70
C PRO A 122 -20.06 17.21 14.71
N LYS A 123 -21.07 16.54 15.30
CA LYS A 123 -21.97 17.16 16.28
C LYS A 123 -21.34 17.24 17.66
N ASN A 124 -20.47 16.29 18.00
CA ASN A 124 -19.78 16.23 19.29
C ASN A 124 -18.27 16.05 19.09
N PRO A 125 -17.53 17.10 18.68
CA PRO A 125 -16.13 16.99 18.26
C PRO A 125 -15.16 16.55 19.38
N THR A 126 -15.58 16.66 20.64
CA THR A 126 -14.82 16.24 21.82
C THR A 126 -15.07 14.79 22.23
N GLN A 127 -16.03 14.10 21.61
CA GLN A 127 -16.41 12.74 21.94
C GLN A 127 -16.09 11.78 20.80
N LYS A 128 -15.78 10.53 21.16
CA LYS A 128 -15.66 9.47 20.16
C LYS A 128 -17.06 9.13 19.66
N PRO A 129 -17.24 8.87 18.35
CA PRO A 129 -18.49 8.34 17.82
C PRO A 129 -18.94 7.12 18.62
N ASN A 130 -20.12 7.21 19.25
CA ASN A 130 -20.77 6.09 19.92
C ASN A 130 -22.29 6.12 19.69
N PRO A 131 -22.73 5.96 18.43
CA PRO A 131 -24.14 6.06 18.09
C PRO A 131 -24.93 4.83 18.56
N LEU A 132 -26.15 5.04 19.07
CA LEU A 132 -27.04 3.92 19.37
C LEU A 132 -27.50 3.25 18.06
N PRO A 133 -27.77 1.93 18.04
CA PRO A 133 -28.09 1.20 16.81
C PRO A 133 -29.23 1.78 15.98
N THR A 134 -30.21 2.41 16.63
CA THR A 134 -31.41 2.99 16.02
C THR A 134 -31.26 4.45 15.61
N ASP A 135 -30.21 5.12 16.05
CA ASP A 135 -30.05 6.55 15.82
C ASP A 135 -29.62 6.84 14.40
N THR A 136 -30.17 7.89 13.81
CA THR A 136 -29.64 8.44 12.56
C THR A 136 -28.43 9.30 12.90
N VAL A 137 -27.27 8.90 12.40
CA VAL A 137 -26.01 9.54 12.70
C VAL A 137 -25.34 10.06 11.45
N GLN A 138 -24.71 11.22 11.61
CA GLN A 138 -23.87 11.85 10.61
C GLN A 138 -22.44 11.79 11.13
N GLN A 139 -21.55 11.13 10.41
CA GLN A 139 -20.16 10.95 10.80
C GLN A 139 -19.23 11.48 9.71
N ASN A 140 -18.17 12.17 10.10
CA ASN A 140 -17.11 12.59 9.20
C ASN A 140 -16.17 11.41 8.97
N VAL A 141 -15.80 11.19 7.71
CA VAL A 141 -14.96 10.05 7.31
C VAL A 141 -13.73 10.58 6.58
N TYR A 142 -12.56 10.38 7.20
CA TYR A 142 -11.27 10.75 6.64
C TYR A 142 -10.56 9.50 6.12
N ALA A 143 -10.45 9.38 4.80
CA ALA A 143 -9.73 8.31 4.13
C ALA A 143 -8.23 8.61 4.11
N ILE A 144 -7.43 7.78 4.77
CA ILE A 144 -6.00 8.03 4.95
C ILE A 144 -5.18 7.17 3.99
N HIS A 145 -4.31 7.83 3.23
CA HIS A 145 -3.41 7.21 2.25
C HIS A 145 -1.98 7.28 2.79
N ALA A 146 -1.56 6.21 3.48
CA ALA A 146 -0.22 6.10 4.05
C ALA A 146 0.83 5.79 2.98
N TYR A 147 0.41 5.03 1.95
CA TYR A 147 1.32 4.43 0.98
C TYR A 147 0.86 4.71 -0.47
N PRO A 148 1.77 5.16 -1.35
CA PRO A 148 1.45 5.32 -2.77
C PRO A 148 1.15 3.96 -3.44
N ASP A 149 0.28 3.97 -4.44
CA ASP A 149 -0.13 2.76 -5.17
C ASP A 149 1.02 2.09 -5.93
N HIS A 150 2.02 2.87 -6.33
CA HIS A 150 3.18 2.41 -7.08
C HIS A 150 4.41 3.25 -6.73
N LEU A 151 5.60 2.67 -6.86
CA LEU A 151 6.86 3.39 -6.73
C LEU A 151 7.77 3.02 -7.89
N TRP A 152 8.44 4.03 -8.44
CA TRP A 152 9.58 3.86 -9.33
C TRP A 152 10.86 3.96 -8.51
N THR A 153 11.75 3.00 -8.69
CA THR A 153 13.07 2.98 -8.06
C THR A 153 14.13 2.96 -9.15
N ALA A 154 15.16 3.78 -8.99
CA ALA A 154 16.36 3.75 -9.80
C ALA A 154 17.57 3.65 -8.86
N GLY A 155 18.48 2.72 -9.14
CA GLY A 155 19.63 2.43 -8.31
C GLY A 155 20.92 2.40 -9.12
N VAL A 156 22.01 2.83 -8.48
CA VAL A 156 23.38 2.63 -8.99
C VAL A 156 24.19 2.00 -7.86
N SER A 157 24.74 0.81 -8.11
CA SER A 157 25.60 0.10 -7.14
C SER A 157 27.06 0.60 -7.23
N SER A 158 27.85 0.36 -6.18
CA SER A 158 29.29 0.64 -6.18
C SER A 158 30.06 -0.10 -7.29
N ASN A 159 29.49 -1.17 -7.84
CA ASN A 159 30.07 -1.96 -8.92
C ASN A 159 29.66 -1.45 -10.32
N LYS A 160 29.01 -0.27 -10.40
CA LYS A 160 28.42 0.30 -11.61
C LYS A 160 27.27 -0.54 -12.19
N ASP A 161 26.58 -1.30 -11.34
CA ASP A 161 25.35 -1.95 -11.75
C ASP A 161 24.22 -0.92 -11.69
N TYR A 162 23.40 -0.89 -12.73
CA TYR A 162 22.25 0.00 -12.82
C TYR A 162 20.99 -0.81 -12.61
N SER A 163 20.08 -0.34 -11.75
CA SER A 163 18.77 -0.97 -11.60
C SER A 163 17.64 0.01 -11.81
N ILE A 164 16.57 -0.48 -12.41
CA ILE A 164 15.28 0.18 -12.47
C ILE A 164 14.21 -0.81 -12.03
N GLY A 165 13.36 -0.34 -11.12
CA GLY A 165 12.27 -1.12 -10.56
C GLY A 165 10.96 -0.36 -10.67
N TYR A 166 9.92 -1.09 -11.06
CA TYR A 166 8.55 -0.66 -10.89
C TYR A 166 7.94 -1.52 -9.80
N SER A 167 7.49 -0.91 -8.72
CA SER A 167 6.82 -1.63 -7.63
C SER A 167 5.35 -1.28 -7.58
N LYS A 168 4.53 -2.29 -7.30
CA LYS A 168 3.10 -2.13 -7.11
C LYS A 168 2.72 -2.50 -5.68
N ARG A 169 1.90 -1.65 -5.06
CA ARG A 169 1.32 -1.91 -3.75
C ARG A 169 0.40 -3.13 -3.81
N ALA A 170 0.56 -4.04 -2.87
CA ALA A 170 -0.28 -5.20 -2.67
C ALA A 170 -0.51 -5.41 -1.17
N LYS A 171 -1.69 -5.92 -0.79
CA LYS A 171 -1.91 -6.41 0.57
C LYS A 171 -1.51 -7.89 0.62
N VAL A 172 -0.52 -8.21 1.45
CA VAL A 172 0.00 -9.57 1.67
C VAL A 172 -0.17 -9.89 3.15
N PHE A 173 -0.99 -10.90 3.45
CA PHE A 173 -1.34 -11.29 4.83
C PHE A 173 -1.85 -10.13 5.71
N GLY A 174 -2.70 -9.26 5.15
CA GLY A 174 -3.26 -8.10 5.86
C GLY A 174 -2.30 -6.91 6.02
N LYS A 175 -1.04 -7.04 5.61
CA LYS A 175 -0.05 -5.96 5.63
C LYS A 175 0.15 -5.38 4.23
N VAL A 176 0.44 -4.09 4.17
CA VAL A 176 0.86 -3.45 2.92
C VAL A 176 2.26 -3.94 2.57
N ALA A 177 2.46 -4.37 1.34
CA ALA A 177 3.75 -4.75 0.79
C ALA A 177 3.87 -4.24 -0.64
N TYR A 178 5.08 -3.97 -1.09
CA TYR A 178 5.40 -3.66 -2.46
C TYR A 178 5.98 -4.89 -3.15
N VAL A 179 5.34 -5.29 -4.24
CA VAL A 179 5.86 -6.34 -5.12
C VAL A 179 6.58 -5.63 -6.27
N MET A 180 7.87 -5.89 -6.41
CA MET A 180 8.74 -5.20 -7.36
C MET A 180 9.45 -6.20 -8.26
N PRO A 181 9.07 -6.30 -9.54
CA PRO A 181 10.03 -6.69 -10.56
C PRO A 181 11.16 -5.66 -10.63
N GLU A 182 12.39 -6.08 -10.42
CA GLU A 182 13.59 -5.28 -10.58
C GLU A 182 14.45 -5.86 -11.70
N ILE A 183 14.87 -4.99 -12.61
CA ILE A 183 15.83 -5.32 -13.66
C ILE A 183 17.15 -4.71 -13.24
N GLU A 184 18.17 -5.54 -13.11
CA GLU A 184 19.53 -5.15 -12.76
C GLU A 184 20.44 -5.41 -13.96
N LEU A 185 21.08 -4.36 -14.46
CA LEU A 185 22.13 -4.42 -15.48
C LEU A 185 23.46 -4.54 -14.75
N ARG A 186 24.09 -5.72 -14.83
CA ARG A 186 25.39 -5.95 -14.22
C ARG A 186 26.53 -5.60 -15.15
N ASN A 187 27.61 -5.10 -14.57
CA ASN A 187 28.84 -4.85 -15.28
C ASN A 187 29.35 -6.17 -15.94
N GLY A 188 29.31 -6.24 -17.27
CA GLY A 188 29.56 -7.47 -18.05
C GLY A 188 28.39 -7.97 -18.93
N ASN A 189 27.42 -7.12 -19.28
CA ASN A 189 26.27 -7.41 -20.17
C ASN A 189 25.29 -8.49 -19.65
N ASN A 190 25.34 -8.83 -18.38
CA ASN A 190 24.36 -9.75 -17.78
C ASN A 190 23.16 -8.97 -17.26
N VAL A 191 21.96 -9.36 -17.71
CA VAL A 191 20.69 -8.84 -17.20
C VAL A 191 20.14 -9.83 -16.18
N VAL A 192 19.86 -9.35 -14.97
CA VAL A 192 19.26 -10.16 -13.91
C VAL A 192 17.88 -9.62 -13.59
N PHE A 193 16.91 -10.54 -13.51
CA PHE A 193 15.54 -10.23 -13.12
C PHE A 193 15.31 -10.73 -11.70
N TRP A 194 14.93 -9.81 -10.82
CA TRP A 194 14.54 -10.13 -9.45
C TRP A 194 13.07 -9.83 -9.23
N LEU A 195 12.41 -10.68 -8.44
CA LEU A 195 11.15 -10.32 -7.82
C LEU A 195 11.41 -10.05 -6.34
N LYS A 196 11.30 -8.79 -5.93
CA LYS A 196 11.44 -8.39 -4.53
C LYS A 196 10.07 -8.18 -3.91
N LEU A 197 9.92 -8.67 -2.68
CA LEU A 197 8.81 -8.33 -1.80
C LEU A 197 9.36 -7.39 -0.72
N GLN A 198 8.93 -6.15 -0.72
CA GLN A 198 9.34 -5.15 0.26
C GLN A 198 8.15 -4.81 1.15
N ILE A 199 8.24 -5.13 2.43
CA ILE A 199 7.31 -4.65 3.44
C ILE A 199 7.88 -3.31 3.93
N PRO A 200 7.13 -2.19 3.87
CA PRO A 200 7.59 -0.94 4.47
C PRO A 200 7.81 -1.20 5.97
N GLU A 201 9.08 -1.21 6.37
CA GLU A 201 9.47 -1.39 7.76
C GLU A 201 9.00 -0.19 8.57
N GLN A 202 8.49 -0.44 9.79
CA GLN A 202 8.06 0.59 10.73
C GLN A 202 9.17 1.65 10.85
N ALA A 203 8.86 2.88 10.43
CA ALA A 203 9.81 3.98 10.40
C ALA A 203 10.10 4.49 11.82
N GLU A 204 10.73 3.67 12.64
CA GLU A 204 11.49 4.14 13.80
C GLU A 204 12.94 3.64 13.70
N SER A 205 13.83 4.59 13.46
CA SER A 205 15.27 4.55 13.76
C SER A 205 16.18 3.67 12.88
N LYS A 206 16.34 4.01 11.60
CA LYS A 206 17.70 4.03 11.03
C LYS A 206 17.97 5.34 10.32
N LYS A 207 18.56 6.25 11.08
CA LYS A 207 19.44 7.33 10.62
C LYS A 207 20.52 6.73 9.71
N LYS A 208 20.22 6.46 8.45
CA LYS A 208 21.20 6.29 7.38
C LYS A 208 20.66 6.95 6.13
N ILE A 209 21.12 8.18 5.99
CA ILE A 209 21.25 8.97 4.76
C ILE A 209 21.36 8.03 3.55
N ALA A 210 20.28 7.91 2.78
CA ALA A 210 20.35 7.56 1.38
C ALA A 210 19.86 8.81 0.65
N ALA A 211 20.82 9.57 0.13
CA ALA A 211 20.59 10.81 -0.58
C ALA A 211 19.57 10.58 -1.71
N GLN A 212 18.39 11.19 -1.60
CA GLN A 212 17.59 11.48 -2.78
C GLN A 212 18.31 12.59 -3.55
N VAL A 213 19.03 12.20 -4.60
CA VAL A 213 19.46 13.14 -5.63
C VAL A 213 18.21 13.50 -6.42
N GLN A 214 17.55 14.58 -6.01
CA GLN A 214 16.79 15.40 -6.96
C GLN A 214 17.83 16.15 -7.79
N THR A 215 17.98 15.76 -9.06
CA THR A 215 18.46 16.70 -10.07
C THR A 215 17.28 17.02 -10.96
N ILE A 216 16.61 18.12 -10.62
CA ILE A 216 15.81 18.88 -11.58
C ILE A 216 16.81 19.76 -12.34
N LYS A 217 16.98 19.47 -13.63
CA LYS A 217 17.08 20.44 -14.73
C LYS A 217 17.16 19.70 -16.06
#